data_AF-A0A932GC54-F1
#
_entry.id   AF-A0A932GC54-F1
#
_cell.length_a   1.000
_cell.length_b   1.000
_cell.length_c   1.000
_cell.angle_alpha   90.00
_cell.angle_beta   90.00
_cell.angle_gamma   90.00
#
_symmetry.space_group_name_H-M   'P 1'
#
loop_
_entity.id
_entity.type
_entity.pdbx_description
1 polymer ?
#
loop_
_entity_poly.entity_id
_entity_poly.type
_entity_poly.pdbx_seq_one_letter_code
_entity_poly.pdbx_strand_id
1 'polypeptide(L)'
;MPYLTAQCARQGPLLDLLIGVSAPRQQALEAAALPVPPPKPIRGLIDTGASCTCVDPSVFAQLGITPTGMTSIVTPSTGETPHVCNQFDVRIVLVHPESSIAFNALPVIESRLAHPGFQALIGRDMLSRCLLVYDGKHGAFSLAF
;
A
#
# COMPACT_ATOMS: atom_id res chain seq x y z
N MET A 1 -15.52 -0.46 16.60
CA MET A 1 -14.26 -0.59 15.86
C MET A 1 -14.61 -1.19 14.51
N PRO A 2 -14.39 -0.47 13.40
CA PRO A 2 -14.64 -1.04 12.09
C PRO A 2 -13.70 -2.23 11.88
N TYR A 3 -14.27 -3.36 11.46
CA TYR A 3 -13.49 -4.53 11.09
C TYR A 3 -13.91 -5.01 9.70
N LEU A 4 -12.93 -5.50 8.96
CA LEU A 4 -13.09 -6.12 7.66
C LEU A 4 -12.80 -7.61 7.83
N THR A 5 -13.66 -8.48 7.30
CA THR A 5 -13.36 -9.91 7.11
C THR A 5 -13.50 -10.25 5.64
N ALA A 6 -12.52 -10.96 5.10
CA ALA A 6 -12.50 -11.37 3.70
C ALA A 6 -11.91 -12.78 3.54
N GLN A 7 -12.26 -13.43 2.43
CA GLN A 7 -11.69 -14.72 2.04
C GLN A 7 -10.30 -14.50 1.44
N CYS A 8 -9.36 -15.37 1.78
CA CYS A 8 -8.05 -15.42 1.13
C CYS A 8 -8.22 -15.84 -0.32
N ALA A 9 -7.54 -15.12 -1.22
CA ALA A 9 -7.38 -15.56 -2.59
C ALA A 9 -6.33 -16.68 -2.67
N ARG A 10 -6.18 -17.29 -3.85
CA ARG A 10 -5.12 -18.29 -4.10
C ARG A 10 -3.71 -17.73 -3.81
N GLN A 11 -3.54 -16.43 -4.00
CA GLN A 11 -2.30 -15.70 -3.74
C GLN A 11 -2.08 -15.34 -2.27
N GLY A 12 -3.10 -15.53 -1.43
CA GLY A 12 -3.10 -15.13 -0.03
C GLY A 12 -4.13 -14.02 0.30
N PRO A 13 -3.98 -13.35 1.45
CA PRO A 13 -4.89 -12.33 1.94
C PRO A 13 -4.73 -11.01 1.16
N LEU A 14 -5.69 -10.70 0.28
CA LEU A 14 -5.68 -9.51 -0.57
C LEU A 14 -6.66 -8.45 -0.08
N LEU A 15 -6.22 -7.19 -0.12
CA LEU A 15 -7.05 -6.01 0.16
C LEU A 15 -7.27 -5.21 -1.12
N ASP A 16 -8.51 -4.77 -1.34
CA ASP A 16 -8.83 -3.76 -2.34
C ASP A 16 -8.64 -2.36 -1.74
N LEU A 17 -7.81 -1.54 -2.39
CA LEU A 17 -7.37 -0.24 -1.90
C LEU A 17 -7.52 0.82 -2.99
N LEU A 18 -7.63 2.08 -2.58
CA LEU A 18 -7.40 3.23 -3.45
C LEU A 18 -6.07 3.88 -3.09
N ILE A 19 -5.23 4.14 -4.08
CA ILE A 19 -3.97 4.86 -3.91
C ILE A 19 -4.00 6.16 -4.71
N GLY A 20 -3.66 7.27 -4.05
CA GLY A 20 -3.60 8.59 -4.67
C GLY A 20 -2.37 9.36 -4.21
N VAL A 21 -2.26 10.61 -4.67
CA VAL A 21 -1.27 11.55 -4.13
C VAL A 21 -1.51 11.76 -2.63
N SER A 22 -0.45 11.98 -1.85
CA SER A 22 -0.58 12.27 -0.41
C SER A 22 -1.48 13.49 -0.17
N ALA A 23 -2.13 13.56 0.99
CA ALA A 23 -2.99 14.69 1.35
C ALA A 23 -2.28 16.05 1.29
N PRO A 24 -1.01 16.21 1.75
CA PRO A 24 -0.27 17.46 1.54
C PRO A 24 -0.05 17.80 0.06
N ARG A 25 0.23 16.79 -0.78
CA ARG A 25 0.39 17.00 -2.23
C ARG A 25 -0.92 17.36 -2.90
N GLN A 26 -2.03 16.72 -2.50
CA GLN A 26 -3.37 17.08 -2.95
C GLN A 26 -3.67 18.55 -2.61
N GLN A 27 -3.47 18.95 -1.36
CA GLN A 27 -3.69 20.33 -0.91
C GLN A 27 -2.83 21.34 -1.68
N ALA A 28 -1.56 21.01 -1.95
CA ALA A 28 -0.67 21.87 -2.73
C ALA A 28 -1.13 22.04 -4.19
N LEU A 29 -1.60 20.95 -4.83
CA LEU A 29 -2.15 21.01 -6.19
C LEU A 29 -3.44 21.85 -6.24
N GLU A 30 -4.35 21.64 -5.28
CA GLU A 30 -5.59 22.41 -5.17
C GLU A 30 -5.31 23.91 -4.93
N ALA A 31 -4.40 24.25 -4.02
CA ALA A 31 -4.00 25.63 -3.75
C ALA A 31 -3.36 26.32 -4.97
N ALA A 32 -2.69 25.55 -5.82
CA ALA A 32 -2.11 26.03 -7.08
C ALA A 32 -3.12 26.00 -8.26
N ALA A 33 -4.38 25.63 -8.02
CA ALA A 33 -5.40 25.39 -9.07
C ALA A 33 -4.93 24.41 -10.17
N LEU A 34 -4.09 23.45 -9.80
CA LEU A 34 -3.61 22.38 -10.67
C LEU A 34 -4.51 21.13 -10.53
N PRO A 35 -4.65 20.32 -11.59
CA PRO A 35 -5.44 19.10 -11.53
C PRO A 35 -4.83 18.10 -10.54
N VAL A 36 -5.67 17.52 -9.67
CA VAL A 36 -5.31 16.41 -8.80
C VAL A 36 -5.53 15.09 -9.54
N PRO A 37 -4.50 14.23 -9.70
CA PRO A 37 -4.68 12.92 -10.29
C PRO A 37 -5.71 12.08 -9.51
N PRO A 38 -6.69 11.45 -10.18
CA PRO A 38 -7.67 10.63 -9.50
C PRO A 38 -6.99 9.40 -8.87
N PRO A 39 -7.42 8.97 -7.66
CA PRO A 39 -6.92 7.75 -7.05
C PRO A 39 -7.10 6.53 -7.95
N LYS A 40 -6.15 5.60 -7.91
CA LYS A 40 -6.17 4.35 -8.66
C LYS A 40 -6.61 3.20 -7.76
N PRO A 41 -7.53 2.33 -8.21
CA PRO A 41 -7.79 1.08 -7.52
C PRO A 41 -6.59 0.15 -7.68
N ILE A 42 -6.13 -0.41 -6.56
CA ILE A 42 -5.06 -1.41 -6.53
C ILE A 42 -5.45 -2.56 -5.60
N ARG A 43 -4.78 -3.69 -5.78
CA ARG A 43 -4.79 -4.80 -4.83
C ARG A 43 -3.48 -4.85 -4.06
N GLY A 44 -3.57 -5.00 -2.73
CA GLY A 44 -2.43 -5.18 -1.84
C GLY A 44 -2.45 -6.56 -1.20
N LEU A 45 -1.33 -7.27 -1.22
CA LEU A 45 -1.13 -8.49 -0.45
C LEU A 45 -0.71 -8.13 0.98
N ILE A 46 -1.40 -8.65 1.99
CA ILE A 46 -0.95 -8.50 3.39
C ILE A 46 0.35 -9.29 3.56
N ASP A 47 1.42 -8.59 3.94
CA ASP A 47 2.77 -9.15 4.08
C ASP A 47 3.38 -8.71 5.41
N THR A 48 3.27 -9.58 6.41
CA THR A 48 3.88 -9.34 7.73
C THR A 48 5.42 -9.43 7.71
N GLY A 49 6.00 -9.99 6.64
CA GLY A 49 7.44 -10.03 6.41
C GLY A 49 8.01 -8.67 5.98
N ALA A 50 7.22 -7.85 5.27
CA ALA A 50 7.61 -6.52 4.84
C ALA A 50 7.58 -5.51 6.00
N SER A 51 8.71 -4.83 6.25
CA SER A 51 8.76 -3.75 7.26
C SER A 51 8.01 -2.50 6.82
N CYS A 52 8.05 -2.20 5.51
CA CYS A 52 7.39 -1.06 4.89
C CYS A 52 6.46 -1.55 3.78
N THR A 53 5.46 -0.75 3.46
CA THR A 53 4.56 -1.00 2.34
C THR A 53 5.28 -0.71 1.03
N CYS A 54 5.22 -1.67 0.10
CA CYS A 54 5.86 -1.59 -1.21
C CYS A 54 4.79 -1.49 -2.29
N VAL A 55 5.05 -0.71 -3.36
CA VAL A 55 4.10 -0.52 -4.47
C VAL A 55 4.83 -0.64 -5.81
N ASP A 56 4.15 -1.24 -6.77
CA ASP A 56 4.67 -1.42 -8.12
C ASP A 56 4.86 -0.07 -8.85
N PRO A 57 6.00 0.14 -9.56
CA PRO A 57 6.28 1.35 -10.32
C PRO A 57 5.17 1.80 -11.27
N SER A 58 4.42 0.84 -11.84
CA SER A 58 3.35 1.13 -12.79
C SER A 58 2.22 1.98 -12.18
N VAL A 59 2.01 1.88 -10.86
CA VAL A 59 1.01 2.66 -10.13
C VAL A 59 1.43 4.12 -10.06
N PHE A 60 2.70 4.39 -9.74
CA PHE A 60 3.24 5.76 -9.67
C PHE A 60 3.25 6.42 -11.05
N ALA A 61 3.58 5.66 -12.10
CA ALA A 61 3.52 6.12 -13.49
C ALA A 61 2.08 6.54 -13.87
N GLN A 62 1.06 5.77 -13.48
CA GLN A 62 -0.35 6.10 -13.72
C GLN A 62 -0.83 7.32 -12.92
N LEU A 63 -0.23 7.59 -11.76
CA LEU A 63 -0.51 8.78 -10.95
C LEU A 63 0.27 10.01 -11.44
N GLY A 64 1.26 9.84 -12.34
CA GLY A 64 2.09 10.94 -12.85
C GLY A 64 2.93 11.61 -11.77
N ILE A 65 3.35 10.86 -10.74
CA ILE A 65 4.15 11.39 -9.63
C ILE A 65 5.62 10.95 -9.71
N THR A 66 6.50 11.83 -9.23
CA THR A 66 7.92 11.57 -9.05
C THR A 66 8.22 11.15 -7.61
N PRO A 67 9.34 10.44 -7.36
CA PRO A 67 9.78 10.09 -6.02
C PRO A 67 9.88 11.32 -5.11
N THR A 68 9.57 11.15 -3.83
CA THR A 68 9.83 12.15 -2.78
C THR A 68 11.19 11.96 -2.11
N GLY A 69 11.82 10.79 -2.31
CA GLY A 69 13.17 10.52 -1.86
C GLY A 69 13.67 9.16 -2.35
N MET A 70 14.77 8.71 -1.74
CA MET A 70 15.32 7.37 -1.93
C MET A 70 15.65 6.79 -0.56
N THR A 71 15.58 5.46 -0.44
CA THR A 71 15.98 4.76 0.79
C THR A 71 16.67 3.44 0.45
N SER A 72 17.50 2.97 1.37
CA SER A 72 18.18 1.67 1.25
C SER A 72 17.31 0.58 1.87
N ILE A 73 16.96 -0.44 1.08
CA ILE A 73 16.21 -1.61 1.53
C ILE A 73 17.05 -2.87 1.48
N VAL A 74 16.82 -3.75 2.44
CA VAL A 74 17.34 -5.12 2.44
C VAL A 74 16.16 -6.05 2.28
N THR A 75 16.19 -6.88 1.24
CA THR A 75 15.19 -7.92 1.02
C THR A 75 15.84 -9.30 1.21
N PRO A 76 15.09 -10.34 1.60
CA PRO A 76 15.64 -11.70 1.69
C PRO A 76 16.32 -12.17 0.40
N SER A 77 15.88 -11.68 -0.76
CA SER A 77 16.45 -11.98 -2.09
C SER A 77 17.77 -11.27 -2.40
N THR A 78 18.12 -10.19 -1.70
CA THR A 78 19.28 -9.35 -2.02
C THR A 78 20.50 -9.63 -1.15
N GLY A 79 20.38 -10.51 -0.16
CA GLY A 79 21.44 -10.76 0.83
C GLY A 79 21.69 -9.54 1.73
N GLU A 80 22.91 -9.42 2.28
CA GLU A 80 23.25 -8.36 3.24
C GLU A 80 23.49 -6.98 2.60
N THR A 81 23.57 -6.89 1.27
CA THR A 81 23.83 -5.61 0.58
C THR A 81 22.53 -4.84 0.40
N PRO A 82 22.38 -3.65 1.00
CA PRO A 82 21.20 -2.83 0.79
C PRO A 82 21.14 -2.30 -0.65
N HIS A 83 19.94 -2.27 -1.23
CA HIS A 83 19.69 -1.67 -2.53
C HIS A 83 18.94 -0.34 -2.36
N VAL A 84 19.34 0.67 -3.12
CA VAL A 84 18.67 1.97 -3.12
C VAL A 84 17.41 1.88 -3.97
N CYS A 85 16.27 2.22 -3.38
CA CYS A 85 14.97 2.26 -4.03
C CYS A 85 14.34 3.64 -3.88
N ASN A 86 13.51 4.01 -4.85
CA ASN A 86 12.73 5.23 -4.77
C ASN A 86 11.67 5.11 -3.67
N GLN A 87 11.46 6.22 -2.97
CA GLN A 87 10.40 6.38 -1.98
C GLN A 87 9.39 7.41 -2.48
N PHE A 88 8.12 7.16 -2.20
CA PHE A 88 7.00 8.03 -2.56
C PHE A 88 6.12 8.26 -1.34
N ASP A 89 5.56 9.47 -1.21
CA ASP A 89 4.50 9.73 -0.23
C ASP A 89 3.14 9.69 -0.92
N VAL A 90 2.30 8.75 -0.47
CA VAL A 90 1.00 8.48 -1.07
C VAL A 90 -0.12 8.55 -0.05
N ARG A 91 -1.34 8.71 -0.53
CA ARG A 91 -2.55 8.44 0.26
C ARG A 91 -3.04 7.05 -0.07
N ILE A 92 -3.23 6.20 0.93
CA ILE A 92 -3.87 4.87 0.77
C ILE A 92 -5.19 4.87 1.53
N VAL A 93 -6.25 4.42 0.87
CA VAL A 93 -7.56 4.23 1.48
C VAL A 93 -7.95 2.77 1.35
N LEU A 94 -8.24 2.14 2.49
CA LEU A 94 -8.91 0.84 2.52
C LEU A 94 -10.38 1.02 2.13
N VAL A 95 -10.79 0.32 1.07
CA VAL A 95 -12.18 0.32 0.63
C VAL A 95 -12.95 -0.64 1.53
N HIS A 96 -13.74 -0.11 2.46
CA HIS A 96 -14.65 -0.89 3.29
C HIS A 96 -16.09 -0.35 3.13
N PRO A 97 -17.12 -1.21 3.08
CA PRO A 97 -18.49 -0.77 2.81
C PRO A 97 -19.06 0.20 3.85
N GLU A 98 -18.65 0.05 5.12
CA GLU A 98 -19.21 0.81 6.25
C GLU A 98 -18.25 1.87 6.79
N SER A 99 -17.00 1.89 6.33
CA SER A 99 -15.98 2.82 6.82
C SER A 99 -14.88 3.01 5.77
N SER A 100 -14.17 4.13 5.84
CA SER A 100 -12.96 4.32 5.03
C SER A 100 -11.80 4.59 5.96
N ILE A 101 -10.76 3.77 5.86
CA ILE A 101 -9.55 3.94 6.67
C ILE A 101 -8.48 4.51 5.77
N ALA A 102 -8.05 5.73 6.06
CA ALA A 102 -7.15 6.49 5.22
C ALA A 102 -5.81 6.73 5.91
N PHE A 103 -4.74 6.39 5.21
CA PHE A 103 -3.37 6.78 5.51
C PHE A 103 -3.06 7.98 4.64
N ASN A 104 -3.13 9.19 5.20
CA ASN A 104 -3.13 10.43 4.42
C ASN A 104 -1.78 10.78 3.78
N ALA A 105 -0.68 10.35 4.40
CA ALA A 105 0.66 10.50 3.86
C ALA A 105 1.51 9.33 4.39
N LEU A 106 1.54 8.24 3.62
CA LEU A 106 2.33 7.06 3.93
C LEU A 106 3.56 7.04 3.01
N PRO A 107 4.78 6.98 3.57
CA PRO A 107 5.97 6.69 2.78
C PRO A 107 5.91 5.23 2.32
N VAL A 108 5.94 5.00 1.01
CA VAL A 108 5.97 3.67 0.40
C VAL A 108 7.20 3.51 -0.46
N ILE A 109 7.68 2.27 -0.58
CA ILE A 109 8.88 1.96 -1.35
C ILE A 109 8.50 1.41 -2.72
N GLU A 110 9.17 1.89 -3.76
CA GLU A 110 9.06 1.33 -5.09
C GLU A 110 9.67 -0.07 -5.15
N SER A 111 8.89 -1.05 -5.59
CA SER A 111 9.38 -2.42 -5.80
C SER A 111 8.67 -3.07 -6.96
N ARG A 112 9.41 -3.69 -7.89
CA ARG A 112 8.83 -4.42 -9.03
C ARG A 112 8.20 -5.71 -8.54
N LEU A 113 6.87 -5.77 -8.57
CA LEU A 113 6.14 -6.96 -8.13
C LEU A 113 5.86 -7.84 -9.34
N ALA A 114 6.57 -8.96 -9.46
CA ALA A 114 6.47 -9.88 -10.60
C ALA A 114 5.20 -10.76 -10.56
N HIS A 115 4.04 -10.22 -10.15
CA HIS A 115 2.81 -10.99 -9.96
C HIS A 115 1.57 -10.25 -10.50
N PRO A 116 0.75 -10.87 -11.39
CA PRO A 116 -0.41 -10.20 -12.03
C PRO A 116 -1.63 -9.99 -11.11
N GLY A 117 -1.48 -10.19 -9.79
CA GLY A 117 -2.61 -10.33 -8.86
C GLY A 117 -2.75 -9.20 -7.85
N PHE A 118 -1.69 -8.42 -7.66
CA PHE A 118 -1.62 -7.31 -6.71
C PHE A 118 -0.51 -6.35 -7.16
N GLN A 119 -0.62 -5.09 -6.76
CA GLN A 119 0.33 -4.02 -7.07
C GLN A 119 0.97 -3.46 -5.81
N ALA A 120 0.68 -4.03 -4.63
CA ALA A 120 1.32 -3.63 -3.38
C ALA A 120 1.56 -4.81 -2.43
N LEU A 121 2.58 -4.68 -1.59
CA LEU A 121 2.77 -5.45 -0.36
C LEU A 121 2.42 -4.54 0.81
N ILE A 122 1.46 -4.94 1.65
CA ILE A 122 1.00 -4.18 2.81
C ILE A 122 1.83 -4.61 4.01
N GLY A 123 2.79 -3.76 4.36
CA GLY A 123 3.80 -4.03 5.38
C GLY A 123 3.38 -3.64 6.79
N ARG A 124 4.30 -3.85 7.74
CA ARG A 124 4.06 -3.58 9.16
C ARG A 124 3.85 -2.11 9.50
N ASP A 125 4.31 -1.19 8.66
CA ASP A 125 4.00 0.24 8.77
C ASP A 125 2.50 0.53 8.75
N MET A 126 1.74 -0.15 7.88
CA MET A 126 0.28 -0.12 7.90
C MET A 126 -0.31 -1.09 8.94
N LEU A 127 0.17 -2.34 8.97
CA LEU A 127 -0.44 -3.39 9.81
C LEU A 127 -0.32 -3.11 11.31
N SER A 128 0.65 -2.31 11.75
CA SER A 128 0.79 -1.87 13.15
C SER A 128 -0.38 -1.01 13.65
N ARG A 129 -1.28 -0.57 12.77
CA ARG A 129 -2.49 0.21 13.09
C ARG A 129 -3.75 -0.65 13.26
N CYS A 130 -3.63 -1.97 13.18
CA CYS A 130 -4.78 -2.87 13.26
C CYS A 130 -4.44 -4.20 13.94
N LEU A 131 -5.48 -4.92 14.38
CA LEU A 131 -5.39 -6.35 14.66
C LEU A 131 -5.58 -7.13 13.36
N LEU A 132 -4.60 -7.94 12.99
CA LEU A 132 -4.70 -8.92 11.91
C LEU A 132 -4.98 -10.31 12.49
N VAL A 133 -6.05 -10.94 12.05
CA VAL A 133 -6.34 -12.37 12.30
C VAL A 133 -6.26 -13.10 10.97
N TYR A 134 -5.47 -14.17 10.91
CA TYR A 134 -5.40 -15.08 9.77
C TYR A 134 -5.98 -16.45 10.17
N ASP A 135 -7.09 -16.83 9.56
CA ASP A 135 -7.74 -18.12 9.76
C ASP A 135 -7.42 -19.05 8.60
N GLY A 136 -6.34 -19.81 8.76
CA GLY A 136 -5.89 -20.76 7.75
C GLY A 136 -6.84 -21.93 7.52
N LYS A 137 -7.69 -22.28 8.50
CA LYS A 137 -8.63 -23.40 8.39
C LYS A 137 -9.80 -23.04 7.49
N HIS A 138 -10.31 -21.82 7.65
CA HIS A 138 -11.42 -21.32 6.84
C HIS A 138 -10.96 -20.52 5.61
N GLY A 139 -9.64 -20.34 5.44
CA GLY A 139 -9.09 -19.58 4.33
C GLY A 139 -9.56 -18.13 4.35
N ALA A 140 -9.60 -17.50 5.52
CA ALA A 140 -10.10 -16.14 5.71
C ALA A 140 -9.13 -15.29 6.54
N PHE A 141 -9.29 -13.98 6.47
CA PHE A 141 -8.56 -13.06 7.31
C PHE A 141 -9.46 -11.91 7.75
N SER A 142 -9.10 -11.29 8.88
CA SER A 142 -9.78 -10.12 9.41
C SER A 142 -8.80 -9.02 9.80
N LEU A 143 -9.18 -7.76 9.56
CA LEU A 143 -8.51 -6.57 10.06
C LEU A 143 -9.47 -5.80 10.95
N ALA A 144 -9.07 -5.46 12.17
CA ALA A 144 -9.84 -4.57 13.05
C ALA A 144 -9.00 -3.34 13.41
N PHE A 145 -9.55 -2.14 13.18
CA PHE A 145 -8.88 -0.85 13.37
C PHE A 145 -9.52 -0.03 14.51
#